data_AF-A0A171A672-F1
#
_entry.id   AF-A0A171A672-F1
#
_cell.length_a   1.000
_cell.length_b   1.000
_cell.length_c   1.000
_cell.angle_alpha   90.00
_cell.angle_beta   90.00
_cell.angle_gamma   90.00
#
_symmetry.space_group_name_H-M   'P 1'
#
loop_
_entity.id
_entity.type
_entity.pdbx_description
1 polymer ?
#
loop_
_entity_poly.entity_id
_entity_poly.type
_entity_poly.pdbx_seq_one_letter_code
_entity_poly.pdbx_strand_id
1 'polypeptide(L)'
;MRWVCAFTDETALARFALHHGPGDRPVDYAALLGARIVDEIVPSLGEPAGLAVDIAGEDGAMFFPPVTGIVPDGVAVDTDAVKEGSGHER
;
A
#
# COMPACT_ATOMS: atom_id res chain seq x y z
N MET A 1 9.00 -6.34 1.54
CA MET A 1 7.58 -5.94 1.38
C MET A 1 7.54 -4.43 1.58
N ARG A 2 7.15 -3.65 0.56
CA ARG A 2 7.09 -2.17 0.65
C ARG A 2 5.67 -1.70 0.96
N TRP A 3 5.55 -0.55 1.60
CA TRP A 3 4.27 0.07 1.96
C TRP A 3 4.20 1.50 1.42
N VAL A 4 3.11 1.80 0.73
CA VAL A 4 2.74 3.16 0.36
C VAL A 4 1.86 3.71 1.48
N CYS A 5 2.24 4.84 2.05
CA CYS A 5 1.42 5.54 3.04
C CYS A 5 0.42 6.42 2.31
N ALA A 6 -0.87 6.21 2.57
CA ALA A 6 -1.96 7.06 2.09
C ALA A 6 -2.73 7.63 3.27
N PHE A 7 -3.44 8.72 3.01
CA PHE A 7 -4.16 9.47 4.04
C PHE A 7 -5.48 9.92 3.44
N THR A 8 -6.56 9.86 4.22
CA THR A 8 -7.87 10.33 3.75
C THR A 8 -7.90 11.85 3.57
N ASP A 9 -7.13 12.55 4.41
CA ASP A 9 -7.13 14.00 4.49
C ASP A 9 -5.73 14.56 4.79
N GLU A 10 -5.51 15.83 4.44
CA GLU A 10 -4.24 16.53 4.70
C GLU A 10 -3.89 16.62 6.19
N THR A 11 -4.90 16.64 7.07
CA THR A 11 -4.68 16.62 8.53
C THR A 11 -4.01 15.32 8.98
N ALA A 12 -4.41 14.18 8.42
CA ALA A 12 -3.81 12.89 8.75
C ALA A 12 -2.38 12.78 8.19
N LEU A 13 -2.15 13.28 6.97
CA LEU A 13 -0.82 13.41 6.39
C LEU A 13 0.10 14.31 7.26
N ALA A 14 -0.39 15.48 7.68
CA ALA A 14 0.40 16.41 8.49
C ALA A 14 0.82 15.80 9.83
N ARG A 15 -0.09 15.06 10.49
CA ARG A 15 0.24 14.31 11.72
C ARG A 15 1.33 13.27 11.48
N PHE A 16 1.25 12.52 10.38
CA PHE A 16 2.29 11.56 10.02
C PHE A 16 3.62 12.25 9.72
N ALA A 17 3.61 13.33 8.94
CA ALA A 17 4.80 14.09 8.60
C ALA A 17 5.51 14.66 9.84
N LEU A 18 4.74 15.12 10.84
CA LEU A 18 5.28 15.62 12.10
C LEU A 18 5.99 14.54 12.93
N HIS A 19 5.49 13.30 12.91
CA HIS A 19 6.02 12.22 13.77
C HIS A 19 7.05 11.33 13.07
N HIS A 20 6.87 11.10 11.77
CA HIS A 20 7.63 10.13 10.96
C HIS A 20 8.21 10.72 9.66
N GLY A 21 7.81 11.93 9.28
CA GLY A 21 8.37 12.62 8.13
C GLY A 21 9.75 13.22 8.42
N PRO A 22 10.36 13.89 7.44
CA PRO A 22 11.68 14.54 7.58
C PRO A 22 11.71 15.76 8.53
N GLY A 23 10.78 15.85 9.48
CA GLY A 23 10.60 17.00 10.37
C GLY A 23 9.92 18.18 9.66
N ASP A 24 10.51 19.37 9.73
CA ASP A 24 9.98 20.62 9.14
C ASP A 24 10.11 20.70 7.61
N ARG A 25 10.67 19.67 6.97
CA ARG A 25 10.85 19.67 5.51
C ARG A 25 9.50 19.37 4.83
N PRO A 26 9.12 20.15 3.78
CA PRO A 26 7.94 19.84 2.98
C PRO A 26 8.02 18.42 2.42
N VAL A 27 6.89 17.72 2.48
CA VAL A 27 6.72 16.36 1.97
C VAL A 27 5.96 16.45 0.66
N ASP A 28 6.52 15.91 -0.42
CA ASP A 28 5.80 15.78 -1.67
C ASP A 28 4.68 14.74 -1.52
N TYR A 29 3.46 15.13 -1.89
CA TYR A 29 2.29 14.27 -1.88
C TYR A 29 1.51 14.41 -3.19
N ALA A 30 0.80 13.35 -3.55
CA ALA A 30 -0.12 13.35 -4.69
C ALA A 30 -1.53 13.04 -4.18
N ALA A 31 -2.49 13.92 -4.48
CA ALA A 31 -3.90 13.67 -4.20
C ALA A 31 -4.51 12.84 -5.34
N LEU A 32 -4.92 11.62 -5.01
CA LEU A 32 -5.44 10.64 -5.96
C LEU A 32 -6.74 10.03 -5.40
N LEU A 33 -7.68 9.68 -6.27
CA LEU A 33 -8.81 8.83 -5.86
C LEU A 33 -8.26 7.47 -5.39
N GLY A 34 -8.79 6.92 -4.30
CA GLY A 34 -8.26 5.70 -3.67
C GLY A 34 -7.99 4.54 -4.65
N ALA A 35 -8.93 4.27 -5.56
CA ALA A 35 -8.76 3.22 -6.59
C ALA A 35 -7.57 3.49 -7.53
N ARG A 36 -7.29 4.75 -7.87
CA ARG A 36 -6.19 5.13 -8.78
C ARG A 36 -4.82 4.93 -8.13
N ILE A 37 -4.72 5.03 -6.81
CA ILE A 37 -3.46 4.76 -6.10
C ILE A 37 -3.07 3.30 -6.32
N VAL A 38 -4.02 2.39 -6.12
CA VAL A 38 -3.75 0.96 -6.20
C VAL A 38 -3.61 0.48 -7.65
N ASP A 39 -4.38 1.06 -8.57
CA ASP A 39 -4.39 0.69 -9.98
C ASP A 39 -3.20 1.27 -10.77
N GLU A 40 -2.70 2.45 -10.42
CA GLU A 40 -1.67 3.15 -11.21
C GLU A 40 -0.31 3.27 -10.49
N ILE A 41 -0.32 3.59 -9.19
CA ILE A 41 0.93 3.86 -8.45
C ILE A 41 1.64 2.56 -8.08
N VAL A 42 0.91 1.58 -7.54
CA VAL A 42 1.50 0.29 -7.16
C VAL A 42 2.21 -0.38 -8.34
N PRO A 43 1.61 -0.54 -9.54
CA PRO A 43 2.32 -1.11 -10.68
C PRO A 43 3.51 -0.26 -11.15
N SER A 44 3.47 1.06 -10.99
CA SER A 44 4.58 1.96 -11.35
C SER A 44 5.82 1.80 -10.44
N LEU A 45 5.68 1.21 -9.25
CA LEU A 45 6.80 0.98 -8.32
C LEU A 45 7.70 -0.19 -8.74
N GLY A 46 7.30 -0.99 -9.72
CA GLY A 46 8.05 -2.13 -10.26
C GLY A 46 8.17 -3.33 -9.30
N GLU A 47 7.59 -3.23 -8.11
CA GLU A 47 7.63 -4.25 -7.06
C GLU A 47 6.28 -4.28 -6.31
N PRO A 48 5.88 -5.44 -5.76
CA PRO A 48 4.66 -5.55 -4.95
C PRO A 48 4.72 -4.63 -3.72
N ALA A 49 3.75 -3.71 -3.62
CA ALA A 49 3.62 -2.76 -2.52
C ALA A 49 2.19 -2.71 -1.97
N GLY A 50 2.06 -2.84 -0.65
CA GLY A 50 0.77 -2.69 0.05
C GLY A 50 0.45 -1.23 0.33
N LEU A 51 -0.82 -0.95 0.65
CA LEU A 51 -1.29 0.39 1.04
C LEU A 51 -1.56 0.42 2.54
N ALA A 52 -0.96 1.38 3.24
CA ALA A 52 -1.23 1.64 4.63
C ALA A 52 -1.90 3.02 4.74
N VAL A 53 -3.13 3.06 5.26
CA VAL A 53 -3.98 4.25 5.29
C VAL A 53 -4.15 4.73 6.72
N ASP A 54 -3.97 6.04 6.94
CA ASP A 54 -4.15 6.73 8.22
C ASP A 54 -3.40 6.10 9.40
N ILE A 55 -2.18 5.64 9.15
CA ILE A 55 -1.30 5.01 10.15
C ILE A 55 -0.91 5.93 11.32
N ALA A 56 -1.14 7.24 11.20
CA ALA A 56 -0.95 8.24 12.25
C ALA A 56 -2.27 8.80 12.80
N GLY A 57 -3.40 8.21 12.42
CA GLY A 57 -4.73 8.60 12.88
C GLY A 57 -5.10 7.95 14.22
N GLU A 58 -5.95 8.62 14.99
CA GLU A 58 -6.50 8.09 16.25
C GLU A 58 -7.65 7.09 16.01
N ASP A 59 -8.30 7.15 14.85
CA ASP A 59 -9.48 6.35 14.47
C ASP A 59 -9.13 4.91 14.04
N GLY A 60 -7.84 4.63 13.81
CA GLY A 60 -7.34 3.32 13.43
C GLY A 60 -6.77 3.27 12.01
N ALA A 61 -5.67 2.53 11.87
CA ALA A 61 -4.98 2.34 10.60
C ALA A 61 -5.64 1.23 9.77
N MET A 62 -5.76 1.44 8.46
CA MET A 62 -6.21 0.40 7.52
C MET A 62 -5.03 -0.10 6.69
N PHE A 63 -4.91 -1.41 6.54
CA PHE A 63 -3.83 -2.03 5.76
C PHE A 63 -4.44 -2.87 4.64
N PHE A 64 -4.04 -2.56 3.41
CA PHE A 64 -4.43 -3.29 2.21
C PHE A 64 -3.18 -4.00 1.67
N PRO A 65 -3.02 -5.30 1.96
CA PRO A 65 -1.87 -6.05 1.49
C PRO A 65 -1.89 -6.19 -0.05
N PRO A 66 -0.73 -6.34 -0.71
CA PRO A 66 -0.63 -6.44 -2.16
C PRO A 66 -1.06 -7.82 -2.68
N VAL A 67 -2.34 -8.16 -2.51
CA VAL A 67 -2.94 -9.44 -2.93
C VAL A 67 -3.92 -9.23 -4.09
N THR A 68 -4.22 -10.31 -4.82
CA THR A 68 -5.24 -10.30 -5.87
C THR A 68 -6.58 -9.80 -5.33
N GLY A 69 -7.26 -8.93 -6.08
CA GLY A 69 -8.50 -8.27 -5.66
C GLY A 69 -8.28 -6.95 -4.90
N ILE A 70 -7.06 -6.70 -4.44
CA ILE A 70 -6.62 -5.38 -3.96
C ILE A 70 -5.77 -4.71 -5.03
N VAL A 71 -4.63 -5.31 -5.39
CA VAL A 71 -3.71 -4.81 -6.43
C VAL A 71 -3.91 -5.55 -7.76
N PRO A 72 -3.49 -4.98 -8.90
CA PRO A 72 -3.48 -5.70 -10.18
C PRO A 72 -2.65 -7.00 -10.08
N ASP A 73 -3.09 -8.07 -10.76
CA ASP A 73 -2.47 -9.40 -10.64
C ASP A 73 -0.96 -9.43 -10.98
N GLY A 74 -0.49 -8.56 -11.87
CA GLY A 74 0.93 -8.48 -12.24
C GLY A 74 1.86 -8.05 -11.10
N VAL A 75 1.31 -7.50 -10.01
CA VAL A 75 2.06 -7.04 -8.82
C VAL A 75 1.49 -7.61 -7.52
N ALA A 76 0.57 -8.58 -7.60
CA ALA A 76 0.09 -9.32 -6.44
C ALA A 76 1.17 -10.29 -5.93
N VAL A 77 1.26 -10.47 -4.61
CA VAL A 77 2.21 -11.44 -3.99
C VAL A 77 1.59 -12.82 -3.78
N ASP A 78 0.26 -12.92 -3.78
CA ASP A 78 -0.47 -14.17 -3.56
C ASP A 78 -0.53 -15.06 -4.82
N THR A 79 -0.15 -14.52 -5.98
CA THR A 79 -0.09 -15.27 -7.24
C THR A 79 0.97 -16.38 -7.26
N ASP A 80 1.92 -16.38 -6.32
CA ASP A 80 2.90 -17.47 -6.12
C ASP A 80 2.37 -18.59 -5.20
N ALA A 81 1.26 -18.39 -4.49
CA ALA A 81 0.67 -19.42 -3.61
C ALA A 81 -0.05 -20.54 -4.38
N VAL A 82 -0.30 -20.38 -5.68
CA VAL A 82 -0.86 -21.44 -6.56
C VAL A 82 0.27 -22.26 -7.20
N LYS A 83 1.29 -22.62 -6.41
CA LYS A 83 2.29 -23.60 -6.85
C LYS A 83 2.88 -24.50 -5.78
N GLU A 84 2.14 -24.85 -4.73
CA GLU A 84 2.45 -26.05 -3.94
C GLU A 84 1.19 -26.90 -3.73
N GLY A 85 1.14 -28.03 -4.44
CA GLY A 85 0.00 -28.96 -4.41
C GLY A 85 -0.09 -29.93 -5.59
N SER A 86 0.92 -30.01 -6.47
CA SER A 86 1.09 -31.17 -7.36
C SER A 86 2.23 -32.04 -6.84
N GLY A 87 1.94 -32.78 -5.77
CA GLY A 87 2.76 -33.85 -5.23
C GLY A 87 1.98 -35.16 -5.29
N HIS A 88 2.14 -35.88 -6.38
CA HIS A 88 1.76 -37.28 -6.58
C HIS A 88 2.38 -38.16 -5.49
N GLU A 89 1.62 -39.03 -4.83
CA GLU A 89 2.12 -40.33 -4.37
C GLU A 89 1.00 -41.35 -4.05
N ARG A 90 0.83 -42.25 -5.04
CA ARG A 90 0.46 -43.68 -4.99
C ARG A 90 -0.96 -44.10 -4.59
#